data_AF-A0A831YBM1-F1
#
_entry.id   AF-A0A831YBM1-F1
#
_cell.length_a   1.000
_cell.length_b   1.000
_cell.length_c   1.000
_cell.angle_alpha   90.00
_cell.angle_beta   90.00
_cell.angle_gamma   90.00
#
_symmetry.space_group_name_H-M   'P 1'
#
loop_
_entity.id
_entity.type
_entity.pdbx_description
1 polymer ?
#
loop_
_entity_poly.entity_id
_entity_poly.type
_entity_poly.pdbx_seq_one_letter_code
_entity_poly.pdbx_strand_id
1 'polypeptide(L)' 'MEDIKKNLKKNNACYVLITCSEPSQDGKMDVELNYSGDENLASYLVDGAQDVFETQMDTVKDNF' A
#
# COMPACT_ATOMS: atom_id res chain seq x y z
N MET A 1 -8.91 -13.31 2.74
CA MET A 1 -8.89 -12.26 3.80
C MET A 1 -8.37 -12.78 5.14
N GLU A 2 -8.76 -13.99 5.58
CA GLU A 2 -8.38 -14.55 6.90
C GLU A 2 -6.87 -14.72 7.11
N ASP A 3 -6.13 -15.15 6.09
CA ASP A 3 -4.67 -15.36 6.21
C ASP A 3 -3.88 -14.06 6.39
N ILE A 4 -4.29 -13.00 5.69
CA ILE A 4 -3.68 -11.66 5.83
C ILE A 4 -3.93 -11.15 7.25
N LYS A 5 -5.19 -11.20 7.71
CA LYS A 5 -5.56 -10.79 9.07
C LYS A 5 -4.83 -11.60 10.15
N LYS A 6 -4.59 -12.90 9.93
CA LYS A 6 -3.84 -13.77 10.85
C LYS A 6 -2.37 -13.34 10.99
N ASN A 7 -1.76 -12.87 9.91
CA ASN A 7 -0.37 -12.39 9.93
C ASN A 7 -0.25 -10.97 10.48
N LEU A 8 -1.24 -10.11 10.25
CA LEU A 8 -1.29 -8.74 10.78
C LEU A 8 -1.54 -8.69 12.30
N LYS A 9 -2.06 -9.77 12.91
CA LYS A 9 -2.31 -9.92 14.36
C LYS A 9 -1.05 -10.08 15.24
N LYS A 10 0.16 -10.04 14.66
CA LYS A 10 1.38 -9.87 15.47
C LYS A 10 1.38 -8.45 16.07
N ASN A 11 2.07 -8.21 17.19
CA ASN A 11 2.13 -6.93 17.93
C ASN A 11 2.66 -5.75 17.08
N ASN A 12 1.90 -5.34 16.06
CA ASN A 12 2.21 -4.25 15.16
C ASN A 12 1.57 -2.98 15.71
N ALA A 13 2.33 -1.90 15.81
CA ALA A 13 1.82 -0.61 16.26
C ALA A 13 0.87 0.04 15.23
N CYS A 14 1.09 -0.23 13.94
CA CYS A 14 0.26 0.24 12.85
C CYS A 14 0.43 -0.67 11.62
N TYR A 15 -0.62 -0.82 10.81
CA TYR A 15 -0.50 -1.37 9.47
C TYR A 15 -1.38 -0.60 8.49
N VAL A 16 -0.97 -0.62 7.22
CA VAL A 16 -1.78 -0.19 6.08
C VAL A 16 -1.81 -1.35 5.09
N LEU A 17 -3.01 -1.70 4.65
CA LEU A 17 -3.27 -2.74 3.65
C LEU A 17 -3.95 -2.07 2.45
N ILE A 18 -3.24 -2.05 1.33
CA ILE A 18 -3.75 -1.60 0.05
C ILE A 18 -3.97 -2.82 -0.83
N THR A 19 -5.19 -2.99 -1.33
CA THR A 19 -5.54 -4.07 -2.24
C THR A 19 -6.12 -3.50 -3.51
N CYS A 20 -5.78 -4.13 -4.63
CA CYS A 20 -6.28 -3.79 -5.94
C CYS A 20 -6.97 -5.01 -6.55
N SER A 21 -8.12 -4.80 -7.17
CA SER A 21 -8.74 -5.83 -8.02
C SER A 21 -7.88 -6.09 -9.25
N GLU A 22 -8.17 -7.20 -9.96
CA GLU A 22 -7.73 -7.29 -11.35
C GLU A 22 -8.36 -6.14 -12.17
N PRO A 23 -7.68 -5.66 -13.23
CA PRO A 23 -8.27 -4.69 -14.14
C PRO A 23 -9.54 -5.26 -14.78
N SER A 24 -10.62 -4.48 -14.78
CA SER A 24 -11.83 -4.79 -15.53
C SER A 24 -11.61 -4.62 -17.05
N GLN A 25 -12.58 -5.08 -17.85
CA GLN A 25 -12.50 -4.97 -19.32
C GLN A 25 -12.45 -3.51 -19.83
N ASP A 26 -12.96 -2.55 -19.05
CA ASP A 26 -12.86 -1.12 -19.33
C ASP A 26 -11.60 -0.47 -18.72
N GLY A 27 -10.67 -1.29 -18.20
CA GLY A 27 -9.38 -0.85 -17.67
C GLY A 27 -9.44 -0.20 -16.29
N LYS A 28 -10.58 -0.27 -15.60
CA LYS A 28 -10.72 0.23 -14.23
C LYS A 28 -10.22 -0.80 -13.23
N MET A 29 -9.88 -0.32 -12.05
CA MET A 29 -9.39 -1.13 -10.95
C MET A 29 -10.00 -0.60 -9.66
N ASP A 30 -10.57 -1.51 -8.87
CA ASP A 30 -11.05 -1.16 -7.55
C ASP A 30 -9.88 -1.21 -6.58
N VAL A 31 -9.63 -0.08 -5.92
CA VAL A 31 -8.57 0.05 -4.92
C VAL A 31 -9.21 0.27 -3.57
N GLU A 32 -8.83 -0.56 -2.60
CA GLU A 32 -9.29 -0.45 -1.21
C GLU A 32 -8.09 -0.26 -0.29
N LEU A 33 -8.21 0.70 0.63
CA LEU A 33 -7.24 0.95 1.69
C LEU A 33 -7.88 0.68 3.04
N ASN A 34 -7.26 -0.21 3.81
CA ASN A 34 -7.61 -0.46 5.21
C ASN A 34 -6.40 -0.18 6.09
N TYR A 35 -6.62 0.38 7.27
CA TYR A 35 -5.56 0.60 8.25
C TYR A 35 -6.03 0.27 9.66
N SER A 36 -5.06 0.06 10.55
CA SER A 36 -5.28 -0.06 11.99
C SER A 36 -4.09 0.52 12.71
N GLY A 37 -4.36 1.23 13.81
CA GLY A 37 -3.36 1.98 14.56
C GLY A 37 -3.72 3.47 14.58
N ASP A 38 -2.74 4.30 14.90
CA ASP A 38 -2.89 5.76 14.84
C ASP A 38 -2.95 6.26 13.40
N GLU A 39 -3.86 7.19 13.12
CA GLU A 39 -4.08 7.73 11.78
C GLU A 39 -2.88 8.52 11.24
N ASN A 40 -2.17 9.26 12.11
CA ASN A 40 -0.98 10.00 11.68
C ASN A 40 0.16 9.04 11.33
N LEU A 41 0.30 7.95 12.11
CA LEU A 41 1.28 6.91 11.81
C LEU A 41 0.94 6.17 10.51
N ALA A 42 -0.34 5.90 10.25
CA ALA A 42 -0.78 5.32 8.97
C ALA A 42 -0.47 6.25 7.79
N SER A 43 -0.78 7.55 7.91
CA SER A 43 -0.46 8.56 6.88
C SER A 43 1.04 8.60 6.61
N TYR A 44 1.86 8.69 7.67
CA TYR A 44 3.31 8.71 7.55
C TYR A 44 3.87 7.48 6.82
N LEU A 45 3.29 6.29 7.06
CA LEU A 45 3.69 5.08 6.36
C LEU A 45 3.35 5.12 4.87
N VAL A 46 2.18 5.67 4.51
CA VAL A 46 1.76 5.80 3.10
C VAL A 46 2.62 6.81 2.37
N ASP A 47 2.83 7.99 2.96
CA ASP A 47 3.64 9.06 2.36
C ASP A 47 5.08 8.58 2.12
N GLY A 48 5.69 7.95 3.14
CA GLY A 48 7.04 7.39 2.99
C GLY A 48 7.14 6.26 1.97
N ALA A 49 6.08 5.44 1.80
CA ALA A 49 6.05 4.42 0.75
C ALA A 49 5.94 5.06 -0.64
N GLN A 50 5.14 6.12 -0.80
CA GLN A 50 5.03 6.86 -2.05
C GLN A 50 6.38 7.44 -2.47
N ASP A 51 7.09 8.13 -1.57
CA ASP A 51 8.41 8.71 -1.83
C ASP A 51 9.41 7.66 -2.36
N VAL A 52 9.39 6.46 -1.77
CA VAL A 52 10.24 5.34 -2.19
C VAL A 52 9.90 4.89 -3.61
N PHE A 53 8.62 4.77 -3.96
CA PHE A 53 8.22 4.37 -5.30
C PHE A 53 8.57 5.42 -6.35
N GLU A 54 8.34 6.70 -6.06
CA GLU A 54 8.68 7.80 -6.97
C GLU A 54 10.18 7.83 -7.26
N THR A 55 11.02 7.71 -6.22
CA THR A 55 12.49 7.64 -6.37
C THR A 55 12.93 6.46 -7.24
N GLN A 56 12.32 5.28 -7.05
CA GLN A 56 12.64 4.10 -7.87
C GLN A 56 12.20 4.27 -9.32
N MET A 57 11.03 4.87 -9.55
CA MET A 57 10.51 5.12 -10.90
C MET A 57 11.38 6.12 -11.67
N ASP A 58 11.95 7.12 -11.02
CA ASP A 58 12.86 8.06 -11.66
C ASP A 58 14.19 7.41 -12.02
N THR A 59 14.70 6.52 -11.17
CA THR A 59 15.90 5.73 -11.48
C THR A 59 15.70 4.80 -12.69
N VAL A 60 14.47 4.34 -12.95
CA VAL A 60 14.15 3.51 -14.13
C VAL A 60 14.08 4.34 -15.41
N LYS A 61 13.60 5.59 -15.35
CA LYS A 61 13.52 6.47 -16.53
C LYS A 61 14.89 6.87 -17.06
N ASP A 62 15.90 6.97 -16.20
CA ASP A 62 17.27 7.34 -16.60
C ASP A 62 18.05 6.19 -17.28
N ASN A 63 17.48 4.98 -17.33
CA ASN A 63 18.10 3.79 -17.92
C ASN A 63 17.52 3.40 -19.30
N PHE A 64 16.67 4.22 -19.90
CA PHE A 64 16.07 4.01 -21.22
C PHE A 64 16.26 5.21 -22.16
#